data_AF-A0A1I2UIX6-F1
#
_entry.id   AF-A0A1I2UIX6-F1
#
_cell.length_a   1.000
_cell.length_b   1.000
_cell.length_c   1.000
_cell.angle_alpha   90.00
_cell.angle_beta   90.00
_cell.angle_gamma   90.00
#
_symmetry.space_group_name_H-M   'P 1'
#
loop_
_entity.id
_entity.type
_entity.pdbx_description
1 polymer ?
#
loop_
_entity_poly.entity_id
_entity_poly.type
_entity_poly.pdbx_seq_one_letter_code
_entity_poly.pdbx_strand_id
1 'polypeptide(L)'
;MRDQSTIQGASTVVSSLMWLLIDQSLRLMIPWIIAITLVVGADFVAGLRKSLKLHVHISISTAFRSTMGKLVTYFAFVCAVCFVDVSANGGTAIAKWSCLFICGIEGLSVIGNILKPYGIDLSLKTFVKMFAIRRLGLDKDEAENIVKEDRIEIIRRREEKKWNSRK
;
A
#
# COMPACT_ATOMS: atom_id res chain seq x y z
N MET A 1 -5.59 -53.04 16.10
CA MET A 1 -5.93 -52.91 14.66
C MET A 1 -7.00 -51.86 14.40
N ARG A 2 -8.06 -51.71 15.21
CA ARG A 2 -9.12 -50.71 15.01
C ARG A 2 -8.65 -49.24 15.14
N ASP A 3 -7.70 -48.94 16.03
CA ASP A 3 -7.19 -47.57 16.21
C ASP A 3 -6.38 -47.03 15.03
N GLN A 4 -5.57 -47.86 14.35
CA GLN A 4 -4.76 -47.38 13.23
C GLN A 4 -5.62 -46.99 12.02
N SER A 5 -6.72 -47.70 11.76
CA SER A 5 -7.67 -47.34 10.70
C SER A 5 -8.43 -46.04 10.99
N THR A 6 -8.78 -45.77 12.26
CA THR A 6 -9.44 -44.52 12.65
C THR A 6 -8.48 -43.33 12.58
N ILE A 7 -7.22 -43.54 12.96
CA ILE A 7 -6.17 -42.51 12.87
C ILE A 7 -5.84 -42.21 11.39
N GLN A 8 -5.69 -43.22 10.53
CA GLN A 8 -5.48 -43.00 9.09
C GLN A 8 -6.70 -42.34 8.41
N GLY A 9 -7.92 -42.71 8.82
CA GLY A 9 -9.15 -42.04 8.39
C GLY A 9 -9.23 -40.57 8.85
N ALA A 10 -8.88 -40.29 10.11
CA ALA A 10 -8.83 -38.92 10.62
C ALA A 10 -7.74 -38.09 9.94
N SER A 11 -6.54 -38.65 9.72
CA SER A 11 -5.44 -37.97 9.04
C SER A 11 -5.79 -37.64 7.58
N THR A 12 -6.44 -38.54 6.84
CA THR A 12 -6.84 -38.30 5.44
C THR A 12 -7.92 -37.22 5.33
N VAL A 13 -8.89 -37.19 6.24
CA VAL A 13 -9.93 -36.14 6.28
C VAL A 13 -9.33 -34.79 6.66
N VAL A 14 -8.47 -34.73 7.68
CA VAL A 14 -7.78 -33.48 8.08
C VAL A 14 -6.89 -32.97 6.95
N SER A 15 -6.09 -33.82 6.31
CA SER A 15 -5.24 -33.42 5.17
C SER A 15 -6.06 -32.87 4.00
N SER A 16 -7.23 -33.47 3.72
CA SER A 16 -8.12 -33.02 2.64
C SER A 16 -8.75 -31.65 2.95
N LEU A 17 -9.18 -31.43 4.19
CA LEU A 17 -9.70 -30.13 4.65
C LEU A 17 -8.63 -29.04 4.67
N MET A 18 -7.40 -29.38 5.07
CA MET A 18 -6.27 -28.45 5.01
C MET A 18 -5.94 -28.05 3.57
N TRP A 19 -5.95 -29.00 2.63
CA TRP A 19 -5.72 -28.70 1.22
C TRP A 19 -6.79 -27.77 0.63
N LEU A 20 -8.07 -28.01 0.96
CA LEU A 20 -9.18 -27.13 0.57
C LEU A 20 -9.01 -25.70 1.10
N LEU A 21 -8.63 -25.54 2.37
CA LEU A 21 -8.36 -24.23 2.96
C LEU A 21 -7.20 -23.51 2.27
N ILE A 22 -6.13 -24.23 1.92
CA ILE A 22 -4.97 -23.67 1.22
C ILE A 22 -5.34 -23.25 -0.21
N ASP A 23 -6.04 -24.09 -0.97
CA ASP A 23 -6.45 -23.79 -2.34
C ASP A 23 -7.38 -22.57 -2.39
N GLN A 24 -8.35 -22.50 -1.47
CA GLN A 24 -9.23 -21.33 -1.33
C GLN A 24 -8.45 -20.06 -0.97
N SER A 25 -7.50 -20.16 -0.04
CA SER A 25 -6.64 -19.04 0.36
C SER A 25 -5.79 -18.54 -0.81
N LEU A 26 -5.16 -19.44 -1.56
CA LEU A 26 -4.33 -19.09 -2.71
C LEU A 26 -5.14 -18.42 -3.82
N ARG A 27 -6.31 -18.96 -4.16
CA ARG A 27 -7.20 -18.36 -5.16
C ARG A 27 -7.63 -16.95 -4.80
N LEU A 28 -7.86 -16.69 -3.51
CA LEU A 28 -8.17 -15.36 -3.01
C LEU A 28 -6.94 -14.44 -3.06
N MET A 29 -5.76 -14.93 -2.69
CA MET A 29 -4.51 -14.14 -2.61
C MET A 29 -4.01 -13.65 -3.97
N ILE A 30 -4.01 -14.51 -5.00
CA ILE A 30 -3.39 -14.23 -6.31
C ILE A 30 -3.82 -12.87 -6.92
N PRO A 31 -5.13 -12.56 -7.09
CA PRO A 31 -5.54 -11.29 -7.67
C PRO A 31 -5.12 -10.08 -6.82
N TRP A 32 -5.11 -10.20 -5.49
CA TRP A 32 -4.72 -9.11 -4.58
C TRP A 32 -3.22 -8.84 -4.60
N ILE A 33 -2.40 -9.89 -4.69
CA ILE A 33 -0.94 -9.76 -4.83
C ILE A 33 -0.62 -9.02 -6.13
N ILE A 34 -1.29 -9.38 -7.24
CA ILE A 34 -1.11 -8.71 -8.54
C ILE A 34 -1.51 -7.23 -8.41
N ALA A 35 -2.68 -6.94 -7.84
CA ALA A 35 -3.20 -5.58 -7.70
C ALA A 35 -2.25 -4.67 -6.90
N ILE A 36 -1.79 -5.14 -5.73
CA ILE A 36 -0.86 -4.37 -4.90
C ILE A 36 0.49 -4.18 -5.61
N THR A 37 0.99 -5.21 -6.28
CA THR A 37 2.25 -5.11 -7.03
C THR A 37 2.17 -4.05 -8.12
N LEU A 38 1.04 -3.96 -8.84
CA LEU A 38 0.82 -2.93 -9.86
C LEU A 38 0.74 -1.53 -9.24
N VAL A 39 0.02 -1.36 -8.13
CA VAL A 39 -0.10 -0.06 -7.45
C VAL A 39 1.25 0.42 -6.91
N VAL A 40 2.01 -0.46 -6.27
CA VAL A 40 3.36 -0.16 -5.75
C VAL A 40 4.33 0.13 -6.90
N GLY A 41 4.23 -0.61 -8.00
CA GLY A 41 4.99 -0.34 -9.22
C GLY A 41 4.68 1.04 -9.80
N ALA A 42 3.41 1.43 -9.86
CA ALA A 42 2.99 2.76 -10.29
C ALA A 42 3.50 3.87 -9.34
N ASP A 43 3.50 3.64 -8.01
CA ASP A 43 4.05 4.59 -7.02
C ASP A 43 5.56 4.80 -7.24
N PHE A 44 6.29 3.71 -7.53
CA PHE A 44 7.71 3.78 -7.85
C PHE A 44 7.99 4.59 -9.11
N VAL A 45 7.28 4.32 -10.21
CA VAL A 45 7.43 5.06 -11.47
C VAL A 45 7.07 6.54 -11.30
N ALA A 46 6.00 6.85 -10.57
CA ALA A 46 5.63 8.22 -10.23
C ALA A 46 6.70 8.90 -9.36
N GLY A 47 7.28 8.18 -8.40
CA GLY A 47 8.39 8.65 -7.56
C GLY A 47 9.66 8.95 -8.37
N LEU A 48 10.00 8.10 -9.34
CA LEU A 48 11.12 8.35 -10.26
C LEU A 48 10.86 9.59 -11.15
N ARG A 49 9.66 9.70 -11.73
CA ARG A 49 9.27 10.85 -12.56
C ARG A 49 9.32 12.16 -11.76
N LYS A 50 8.92 12.12 -10.50
CA LYS A 50 9.04 13.23 -9.55
C LYS A 50 10.50 13.61 -9.31
N SER A 51 11.38 12.64 -9.05
CA SER A 51 12.82 12.88 -8.84
C SER A 51 13.43 13.64 -10.02
N LEU A 52 13.10 13.21 -11.23
CA LEU A 52 13.61 13.79 -12.46
C LEU A 52 13.13 15.24 -12.63
N LYS A 53 11.83 15.51 -12.39
CA LYS A 53 11.26 16.86 -12.48
C LYS A 53 11.77 17.83 -11.41
N LEU A 54 12.06 17.36 -10.20
CA LEU A 54 12.62 18.20 -9.12
C LEU A 54 14.15 18.37 -9.19
N HIS A 55 14.81 17.75 -10.18
CA HIS A 55 16.27 17.79 -10.36
C HIS A 55 17.07 17.35 -9.12
N VAL A 56 16.48 16.45 -8.31
CA VAL A 56 17.14 15.84 -7.15
C VAL A 56 17.75 14.52 -7.59
N HIS A 57 19.06 14.35 -7.36
CA HIS A 57 19.76 13.11 -7.65
C HIS A 57 19.39 12.03 -6.63
N ILE A 58 18.44 11.16 -6.99
CA ILE A 58 18.12 9.94 -6.25
C ILE A 58 18.78 8.77 -6.95
N SER A 59 19.54 7.96 -6.21
CA SER A 59 20.03 6.67 -6.72
C SER A 59 18.86 5.71 -6.91
N ILE A 60 18.68 5.25 -8.15
CA ILE A 60 17.63 4.30 -8.54
C ILE A 60 17.65 3.06 -7.61
N SER A 61 18.83 2.58 -7.25
CA SER A 61 19.01 1.44 -6.33
C SER A 61 18.43 1.67 -4.93
N THR A 62 18.55 2.88 -4.38
CA THR A 62 18.03 3.19 -3.05
C THR A 62 16.51 3.35 -3.08
N ALA A 63 15.98 3.93 -4.16
CA ALA A 63 14.54 3.98 -4.39
C ALA A 63 13.94 2.59 -4.55
N PHE A 64 14.58 1.74 -5.35
CA PHE A 64 14.17 0.35 -5.53
C PHE A 64 14.17 -0.44 -4.22
N ARG A 65 15.20 -0.29 -3.38
CA ARG A 65 15.25 -0.93 -2.06
C ARG A 65 14.11 -0.49 -1.15
N SER A 66 13.76 0.80 -1.17
CA SER A 66 12.63 1.32 -0.41
C SER A 66 11.30 0.76 -0.92
N THR A 67 11.13 0.59 -2.23
CA THR A 67 9.94 -0.01 -2.85
C THR A 67 9.84 -1.51 -2.54
N MET A 68 10.96 -2.23 -2.55
CA MET A 68 11.01 -3.65 -2.19
C MET A 68 10.56 -3.89 -0.75
N GLY A 69 10.97 -3.03 0.20
CA GLY A 69 10.48 -3.10 1.58
C GLY A 69 8.95 -2.95 1.69
N LYS A 70 8.37 -2.02 0.92
CA LYS A 70 6.90 -1.86 0.84
C LYS A 70 6.25 -3.12 0.26
N LEU A 71 6.79 -3.64 -0.84
CA LEU A 71 6.23 -4.80 -1.55
C LEU A 71 6.20 -6.05 -0.66
N VAL A 72 7.27 -6.33 0.08
CA VAL A 72 7.33 -7.46 1.03
C VAL A 72 6.32 -7.27 2.17
N THR A 73 6.20 -6.05 2.71
CA THR A 73 5.26 -5.75 3.80
C THR A 73 3.81 -5.96 3.35
N TYR A 74 3.45 -5.48 2.16
CA TYR A 74 2.10 -5.66 1.63
C TYR A 74 1.82 -7.10 1.20
N PHE A 75 2.82 -7.82 0.69
CA PHE A 75 2.69 -9.25 0.41
C PHE A 75 2.34 -10.03 1.69
N ALA A 76 3.09 -9.82 2.77
CA ALA A 76 2.82 -10.44 4.06
C ALA A 76 1.41 -10.08 4.59
N PHE A 77 1.00 -8.81 4.43
CA PHE A 77 -0.33 -8.37 4.81
C PHE A 77 -1.44 -9.08 4.01
N VAL A 78 -1.32 -9.18 2.68
CA VAL A 78 -2.33 -9.87 1.85
C VAL A 78 -2.45 -11.33 2.26
N CYS A 79 -1.33 -12.02 2.49
CA CYS A 79 -1.34 -13.40 2.94
C CYS A 79 -2.07 -13.54 4.30
N ALA A 80 -1.75 -12.67 5.26
CA ALA A 80 -2.39 -12.70 6.58
C ALA A 80 -3.91 -12.46 6.48
N VAL A 81 -4.34 -11.44 5.74
CA VAL A 81 -5.77 -11.09 5.66
C VAL A 81 -6.55 -12.12 4.84
N CYS A 82 -6.00 -12.65 3.74
CA CYS A 82 -6.68 -13.69 2.98
C CYS A 82 -6.86 -14.96 3.81
N PHE A 83 -5.89 -15.32 4.65
CA PHE A 83 -6.02 -16.46 5.56
C PHE A 83 -7.10 -16.23 6.62
N VAL A 84 -7.17 -15.00 7.17
CA VAL A 84 -8.23 -14.61 8.12
C VAL A 84 -9.61 -14.61 7.47
N ASP A 85 -9.73 -14.18 6.22
CA ASP A 85 -11.02 -14.15 5.52
C ASP A 85 -11.55 -15.57 5.21
N VAL A 86 -10.64 -16.49 4.86
CA VAL A 86 -10.98 -17.91 4.66
C VAL A 86 -11.33 -18.58 5.99
N SER A 87 -10.61 -18.29 7.08
CA SER A 87 -10.95 -18.85 8.41
C SER A 87 -12.25 -18.29 8.98
N ALA A 88 -12.63 -17.06 8.61
CA ALA A 88 -13.93 -16.46 8.91
C ALA A 88 -15.06 -16.91 7.97
N ASN A 89 -14.83 -17.94 7.14
CA ASN A 89 -15.80 -18.50 6.19
C ASN A 89 -16.33 -17.48 5.17
N GLY A 90 -15.53 -16.44 4.83
CA GLY A 90 -15.84 -15.45 3.80
C GLY A 90 -16.99 -14.49 4.13
N GLY A 91 -17.56 -14.52 5.34
CA GLY A 91 -18.78 -13.76 5.68
C GLY A 91 -18.61 -12.25 5.70
N THR A 92 -17.37 -11.75 5.81
CA THR A 92 -17.06 -10.34 6.05
C THR A 92 -16.27 -9.67 4.94
N ALA A 93 -15.84 -10.42 3.91
CA ALA A 93 -15.03 -9.95 2.79
C ALA A 93 -13.84 -9.07 3.24
N ILE A 94 -13.19 -9.44 4.35
CA ILE A 94 -12.16 -8.63 5.02
C ILE A 94 -10.97 -8.46 4.08
N ALA A 95 -10.62 -9.51 3.32
CA ALA A 95 -9.57 -9.45 2.32
C ALA A 95 -9.85 -8.37 1.27
N LYS A 96 -11.08 -8.30 0.78
CA LYS A 96 -11.48 -7.31 -0.23
C LYS A 96 -11.34 -5.88 0.29
N TRP A 97 -11.92 -5.59 1.45
CA TRP A 97 -11.91 -4.23 2.00
C TRP A 97 -10.52 -3.79 2.45
N SER A 98 -9.75 -4.69 3.06
CA SER A 98 -8.40 -4.40 3.53
C SER A 98 -7.42 -4.18 2.37
N CYS A 99 -7.47 -5.03 1.34
CA CYS A 99 -6.62 -4.87 0.17
C CYS A 99 -7.00 -3.60 -0.62
N LEU A 100 -8.30 -3.32 -0.75
CA LEU A 100 -8.77 -2.08 -1.39
C LEU A 100 -8.32 -0.83 -0.63
N PHE A 101 -8.34 -0.87 0.70
CA PHE A 101 -7.86 0.23 1.54
C PHE A 101 -6.37 0.51 1.33
N ILE A 102 -5.53 -0.52 1.30
CA ILE A 102 -4.10 -0.37 1.01
C ILE A 102 -3.87 0.16 -0.40
N CYS A 103 -4.55 -0.42 -1.40
CA CYS A 103 -4.50 0.09 -2.78
C CYS A 103 -4.92 1.56 -2.86
N GLY A 104 -5.93 1.98 -2.08
CA GLY A 104 -6.37 3.37 -1.98
C GLY A 104 -5.30 4.28 -1.36
N ILE A 105 -4.70 3.88 -0.23
CA ILE A 105 -3.62 4.65 0.42
C ILE A 105 -2.41 4.82 -0.52
N GLU A 106 -1.96 3.75 -1.15
CA GLU A 106 -0.83 3.83 -2.08
C GLU A 106 -1.22 4.59 -3.36
N GLY A 107 -2.46 4.45 -3.83
CA GLY A 107 -3.00 5.25 -4.92
C GLY A 107 -2.96 6.75 -4.62
N LEU A 108 -3.25 7.17 -3.39
CA LEU A 108 -3.07 8.55 -2.95
C LEU A 108 -1.59 8.97 -2.97
N SER A 109 -0.66 8.07 -2.60
CA SER A 109 0.78 8.31 -2.72
C SER A 109 1.21 8.54 -4.18
N VAL A 110 0.68 7.74 -5.13
CA VAL A 110 0.92 7.91 -6.57
C VAL A 110 0.49 9.29 -7.04
N ILE A 111 -0.77 9.67 -6.74
CA ILE A 111 -1.33 10.96 -7.13
C ILE A 111 -0.51 12.09 -6.51
N GLY A 112 -0.14 11.98 -5.24
CA GLY A 112 0.72 12.96 -4.56
C GLY A 112 2.12 13.06 -5.15
N ASN A 113 2.73 11.96 -5.59
CA ASN A 113 4.01 12.00 -6.29
C ASN A 113 3.90 12.68 -7.68
N ILE A 114 2.76 12.53 -8.36
CA ILE A 114 2.48 13.20 -9.64
C ILE A 114 2.19 14.70 -9.44
N LEU A 115 1.50 15.09 -8.36
CA LEU A 115 1.09 16.48 -8.11
C LEU A 115 2.15 17.34 -7.41
N LYS A 116 3.08 16.74 -6.65
CA LYS A 116 4.21 17.44 -6.03
C LYS A 116 5.02 18.34 -6.98
N PRO A 117 5.36 17.94 -8.22
CA PRO A 117 6.05 18.82 -9.17
C PRO A 117 5.21 20.03 -9.64
N TYR A 118 3.91 20.08 -9.35
CA TYR A 118 3.03 21.22 -9.62
C TYR A 118 2.76 22.07 -8.35
N GLY A 119 3.51 21.86 -7.26
CA GLY A 119 3.39 22.62 -6.00
C GLY A 119 2.33 22.09 -5.02
N ILE A 120 1.52 21.10 -5.43
CA ILE A 120 0.44 20.54 -4.60
C ILE A 120 0.95 19.31 -3.84
N ASP A 121 1.13 19.44 -2.52
CA ASP A 121 1.55 18.33 -1.65
C ASP A 121 0.33 17.57 -1.12
N LEU A 122 -0.13 16.58 -1.88
CA LEU A 122 -1.12 15.59 -1.42
C LEU A 122 -0.44 14.55 -0.51
N SER A 123 0.16 15.01 0.59
CA SER A 123 0.49 14.12 1.68
C SER A 123 -0.79 13.56 2.29
N LEU A 124 -0.76 12.32 2.77
CA LEU A 124 -1.85 11.72 3.56
C LEU A 124 -2.32 12.66 4.68
N LYS A 125 -1.40 13.42 5.28
CA LYS A 125 -1.70 14.46 6.27
C LYS A 125 -2.50 15.63 5.69
N THR A 126 -2.17 16.07 4.48
CA THR A 126 -2.92 17.12 3.76
C THR A 126 -4.30 16.62 3.34
N PHE A 127 -4.41 15.35 2.91
CA PHE A 127 -5.69 14.75 2.57
C PHE A 127 -6.59 14.63 3.81
N VAL A 128 -6.06 14.13 4.93
CA VAL A 128 -6.77 14.08 6.21
C VAL A 128 -7.16 15.49 6.69
N LYS A 129 -6.27 16.48 6.55
CA LYS A 129 -6.59 17.89 6.83
C LYS A 129 -7.71 18.41 5.93
N MET A 130 -7.65 18.19 4.61
CA MET A 130 -8.71 18.60 3.69
C MET A 130 -10.04 17.92 4.03
N PHE A 131 -10.03 16.64 4.38
CA PHE A 131 -11.22 15.90 4.78
C PHE A 131 -11.77 16.39 6.12
N ALA A 132 -10.89 16.73 7.07
CA ALA A 132 -11.26 17.32 8.35
C ALA A 132 -11.84 18.73 8.16
N ILE A 133 -11.22 19.58 7.34
CA ILE A 133 -11.72 20.93 6.99
C ILE A 133 -13.09 20.83 6.32
N ARG A 134 -13.24 19.94 5.34
CA ARG A 134 -14.51 19.67 4.63
C ARG A 134 -15.62 19.21 5.59
N ARG A 135 -15.29 18.43 6.62
CA ARG A 135 -16.26 17.88 7.58
C ARG A 135 -16.52 18.79 8.79
N LEU A 136 -15.55 19.62 9.18
CA LEU A 136 -15.62 20.54 10.32
C LEU A 136 -16.02 21.96 9.91
N GLY A 137 -16.17 22.25 8.62
CA GLY A 137 -16.61 23.56 8.12
C GLY A 137 -15.63 24.69 8.38
N LEU A 138 -14.34 24.38 8.60
CA LEU A 138 -13.30 25.38 8.76
C LEU A 138 -13.02 26.07 7.41
N ASP A 139 -12.79 27.37 7.50
CA ASP A 139 -12.86 28.29 6.37
C ASP A 139 -11.78 28.04 5.30
N LYS A 140 -12.11 28.41 4.05
CA LYS A 140 -11.34 28.16 2.83
C LYS A 140 -10.07 29.02 2.73
N ASP A 141 -9.95 30.08 3.52
CA ASP A 141 -8.87 31.06 3.44
C ASP A 141 -7.47 30.49 3.80
N GLU A 142 -7.40 29.41 4.57
CA GLU A 142 -6.12 28.75 4.90
C GLU A 142 -5.61 27.80 3.80
N ALA A 143 -6.48 27.42 2.84
CA ALA A 143 -6.14 26.54 1.73
C ALA A 143 -5.48 27.28 0.55
N GLU A 144 -5.80 28.57 0.37
CA GLU A 144 -5.40 29.36 -0.80
C GLU A 144 -4.01 30.01 -0.63
N ASN A 145 -3.60 30.34 0.60
CA ASN A 145 -2.27 30.89 0.90
C ASN A 145 -1.10 29.88 0.82
N ILE A 146 -1.39 28.63 0.44
CA ILE A 146 -0.47 27.50 0.47
C ILE A 146 0.18 27.19 -0.89
N VAL A 147 -0.20 27.87 -1.97
CA VAL A 147 0.07 27.40 -3.35
C VAL A 147 1.23 28.11 -4.09
N LYS A 148 1.89 29.13 -3.55
CA LYS A 148 2.91 29.86 -4.33
C LYS A 148 4.34 29.35 -4.14
N GLU A 149 5.12 29.49 -5.21
CA GLU A 149 6.56 29.21 -5.49
C GLU A 149 7.43 28.65 -4.34
N ASP A 150 7.39 29.25 -3.15
CA ASP A 150 8.11 28.86 -1.93
C ASP A 150 7.94 27.37 -1.56
N ARG A 151 6.79 26.78 -1.87
CA ARG A 151 6.53 25.36 -1.58
C ARG A 151 7.36 24.41 -2.40
N ILE A 152 7.66 24.71 -3.66
CA ILE A 152 8.46 23.83 -4.52
C ILE A 152 9.89 23.75 -3.97
N GLU A 153 10.46 24.88 -3.57
CA GLU A 153 11.80 24.95 -2.97
C GLU A 153 11.85 24.23 -1.62
N ILE A 154 10.85 24.43 -0.76
CA ILE A 154 10.71 23.72 0.51
C ILE A 154 10.57 22.21 0.30
N ILE A 155 9.77 21.77 -0.69
CA ILE A 155 9.61 20.35 -1.04
C ILE A 155 10.96 19.79 -1.52
N ARG A 156 11.69 20.52 -2.37
CA ARG A 156 13.01 20.11 -2.84
C ARG A 156 13.99 19.91 -1.68
N ARG A 157 14.10 20.88 -0.77
CA ARG A 157 14.97 20.77 0.42
C ARG A 157 14.58 19.62 1.35
N ARG A 158 13.27 19.34 1.52
CA ARG A 158 12.82 18.19 2.32
C ARG A 158 13.18 16.85 1.67
N GLU A 159 13.00 16.73 0.36
CA GLU A 159 13.36 15.50 -0.37
C GLU A 159 14.88 15.31 -0.37
N GLU A 160 15.68 16.37 -0.59
CA GLU A 160 17.15 16.30 -0.46
C GLU A 160 17.59 15.82 0.93
N LYS A 161 17.03 16.39 2.00
CA LYS A 161 17.31 15.92 3.38
C LYS A 161 16.94 14.45 3.59
N LYS A 162 15.78 14.02 3.08
CA LYS A 162 15.29 12.64 3.22
C LYS A 162 16.18 11.62 2.50
N TRP A 163 16.75 11.99 1.35
CA TRP A 163 17.65 11.10 0.61
C TRP A 163 19.08 11.14 1.12
N ASN A 164 19.56 12.30 1.59
CA ASN A 164 20.86 12.40 2.25
C ASN A 164 20.91 11.67 3.60
N SER A 165 19.79 11.62 4.34
CA SER A 165 19.73 10.85 5.60
C SER A 165 19.62 9.33 5.40
N ARG A 166 19.50 8.86 4.15
CA ARG A 166 19.37 7.44 3.78
C ARG A 166 20.63 6.89 3.08
N LYS A 167 21.62 7.74 2.81
CA LYS A 167 22.99 7.35 2.48
C LYS A 167 23.74 7.03 3.75
#